data_AF-A0A7X8XN95-F1
#
_entry.id   AF-A0A7X8XN95-F1
#
_cell.length_a   1.000
_cell.length_b   1.000
_cell.length_c   1.000
_cell.angle_alpha   90.00
_cell.angle_beta   90.00
_cell.angle_gamma   90.00
#
_symmetry.space_group_name_H-M   'P 1'
#
loop_
_entity.id
_entity.type
_entity.pdbx_description
1 polymer ?
#
loop_
_entity_poly.entity_id
_entity_poly.type
_entity_poly.pdbx_seq_one_letter_code
_entity_poly.pdbx_strand_id
1 'polypeptide(L)'
;MSEAGRLQEIEALLEELRAGRLTPVSFREALAESASEFEVMEAVLDQVGFPEELEDSLNPVLSRGRQGLVRLREGMARLADPGGEALQSGLELVRQGVGVLAEVVGSLRVAREELERRMMESGRA
;
A
#
# COMPACT_ATOMS: atom_id res chain seq x y z
N MET A 1 9.60 -8.94 6.22
CA MET A 1 8.79 -7.81 6.74
C MET A 1 7.35 -7.98 6.27
N SER A 2 6.33 -7.68 7.08
CA SER A 2 4.90 -7.76 6.67
C SER A 2 4.51 -6.57 5.80
N GLU A 3 3.43 -6.66 4.99
CA GLU A 3 2.96 -5.52 4.18
C GLU A 3 2.66 -4.28 5.04
N ALA A 4 2.04 -4.49 6.20
CA ALA A 4 1.76 -3.41 7.15
C ALA A 4 3.05 -2.75 7.69
N GLY A 5 4.09 -3.54 7.96
CA GLY A 5 5.37 -3.01 8.45
C GLY A 5 6.07 -2.11 7.41
N ARG A 6 5.95 -2.44 6.12
CA ARG A 6 6.52 -1.64 5.03
C ARG A 6 5.79 -0.31 4.84
N LEU A 7 4.46 -0.33 4.92
CA LEU A 7 3.67 0.90 4.84
C LEU A 7 4.03 1.83 6.00
N GLN A 8 4.22 1.29 7.21
CA GLN A 8 4.71 2.05 8.36
C GLN A 8 6.12 2.61 8.17
N GLU A 9 7.02 1.87 7.50
CA GLU A 9 8.36 2.36 7.18
C GLU A 9 8.30 3.56 6.23
N ILE A 10 7.44 3.51 5.21
CA ILE A 10 7.27 4.64 4.29
C ILE A 10 6.59 5.84 4.97
N GLU A 11 5.65 5.60 5.87
CA GLU A 11 5.09 6.66 6.73
C GLU A 11 6.16 7.30 7.60
N ALA A 12 7.06 6.50 8.19
CA ALA A 12 8.19 7.01 8.97
C ALA A 12 9.13 7.85 8.09
N LEU A 13 9.46 7.39 6.88
CA LEU A 13 10.27 8.15 5.92
C LEU A 13 9.61 9.48 5.53
N LEU A 14 8.28 9.50 5.35
CA LEU A 14 7.51 10.72 5.08
C LEU A 14 7.58 11.71 6.26
N GLU A 15 7.51 11.22 7.50
CA GLU A 15 7.62 12.07 8.70
C GLU A 15 9.05 12.58 8.91
N GLU A 16 10.08 11.77 8.63
CA GLU A 16 11.48 12.22 8.64
C GLU A 16 11.74 13.32 7.60
N LEU A 17 11.17 13.16 6.39
CA LEU A 17 11.22 14.19 5.34
C LEU A 17 10.50 15.46 5.76
N ARG A 18 9.30 15.33 6.33
CA ARG A 18 8.52 16.46 6.85
C ARG A 18 9.25 17.21 7.96
N ALA A 19 9.95 16.48 8.82
CA ALA A 19 10.76 17.05 9.89
C ALA A 19 12.08 17.65 9.40
N GLY A 20 12.39 17.57 8.10
CA GLY A 20 13.65 18.05 7.52
C GLY A 20 14.86 17.20 7.91
N ARG A 21 14.65 16.01 8.48
CA ARG A 21 15.71 15.06 8.86
C ARG A 21 16.14 14.18 7.68
N LEU A 22 15.27 14.05 6.68
CA LEU A 22 15.54 13.37 5.42
C LEU A 22 15.50 14.37 4.27
N THR A 23 16.39 14.20 3.28
CA THR A 23 16.31 15.00 2.05
C THR A 23 15.32 14.36 1.08
N PRO A 24 14.71 15.13 0.15
CA PRO A 24 13.84 14.54 -0.86
C PRO A 24 14.56 13.51 -1.74
N VAL A 25 15.86 13.68 -1.98
CA VAL A 25 16.69 12.73 -2.73
C VAL A 25 16.83 11.40 -1.96
N SER A 26 17.18 11.47 -0.68
CA SER A 26 17.31 10.29 0.19
C SER A 26 15.98 9.58 0.40
N PHE A 27 14.87 10.33 0.49
CA PHE A 27 13.52 9.78 0.53
C PHE A 27 13.20 8.98 -0.73
N ARG A 28 13.50 9.55 -1.90
CA ARG A 28 13.27 8.87 -3.19
C ARG A 28 14.10 7.59 -3.31
N GLU A 29 15.35 7.60 -2.86
CA GLU A 29 16.21 6.41 -2.88
C GLU A 29 15.66 5.30 -1.98
N ALA A 30 15.27 5.63 -0.75
CA ALA A 30 14.64 4.69 0.17
C ALA A 30 13.30 4.14 -0.39
N LEU A 31 12.50 5.00 -1.02
CA LEU A 31 11.22 4.61 -1.61
C LEU A 31 11.39 3.73 -2.86
N ALA A 32 12.45 3.94 -3.65
CA ALA A 32 12.78 3.11 -4.81
C ALA A 32 13.15 1.68 -4.40
N GLU A 33 13.78 1.49 -3.24
CA GLU A 33 14.03 0.17 -2.66
C GLU A 33 12.71 -0.54 -2.33
N SER A 34 11.73 0.20 -1.78
CA SER A 34 10.38 -0.31 -1.54
C SER A 34 9.55 -0.55 -2.81
N ALA A 35 9.89 0.08 -3.94
CA ALA A 35 9.14 -0.01 -5.20
C ALA A 35 9.07 -1.43 -5.75
N SER A 36 10.17 -2.18 -5.66
CA SER A 36 10.25 -3.57 -6.09
C SER A 36 9.27 -4.46 -5.31
N GLU A 37 8.97 -4.10 -4.06
CA GLU A 37 8.03 -4.85 -3.22
C GLU A 37 6.57 -4.49 -3.50
N PHE A 38 6.29 -3.29 -4.02
CA PHE A 38 4.96 -2.91 -4.47
C PHE A 38 4.53 -3.64 -5.75
N GLU A 39 5.48 -3.99 -6.62
CA GLU A 39 5.19 -4.86 -7.77
C GLU A 39 4.77 -6.27 -7.32
N VAL A 40 5.41 -6.79 -6.26
CA VAL A 40 4.99 -8.05 -5.64
C VAL A 40 3.59 -7.93 -5.04
N MET A 41 3.28 -6.82 -4.37
CA MET A 41 1.94 -6.55 -3.82
C MET A 41 0.86 -6.50 -4.91
N GLU A 42 1.12 -5.83 -6.04
CA GLU A 42 0.20 -5.81 -7.17
C GLU A 42 -0.05 -7.21 -7.73
N ALA A 43 1.04 -7.98 -7.93
CA ALA A 43 0.94 -9.35 -8.40
C ALA A 43 0.16 -10.24 -7.42
N VAL A 44 0.28 -10.01 -6.12
CA VAL A 44 -0.54 -10.67 -5.10
C VAL A 44 -2.00 -10.29 -5.28
N LEU A 45 -2.33 -9.00 -5.35
CA LEU A 45 -3.71 -8.51 -5.55
C LEU A 45 -4.37 -9.03 -6.83
N ASP A 46 -3.60 -9.27 -7.88
CA ASP A 46 -4.07 -9.88 -9.14
C ASP A 46 -4.25 -11.41 -9.05
N GLN A 47 -3.51 -12.07 -8.17
CA GLN A 47 -3.53 -13.53 -8.01
C GLN A 47 -4.45 -14.01 -6.88
N VAL A 48 -4.97 -13.12 -6.03
CA VAL A 48 -5.87 -13.57 -4.96
C VAL A 48 -7.23 -13.94 -5.54
N GLY A 49 -7.43 -15.24 -5.76
CA GLY A 49 -8.76 -15.83 -5.92
C GLY A 49 -9.41 -15.95 -4.54
N PHE A 50 -10.44 -15.14 -4.28
CA PHE A 50 -11.27 -15.28 -3.08
C PHE A 50 -12.42 -16.26 -3.33
N PRO A 51 -12.98 -16.88 -2.27
CA PRO A 51 -14.25 -17.58 -2.38
C PRO A 51 -15.32 -16.65 -2.96
N GLU A 52 -16.20 -17.19 -3.80
CA GLU A 52 -17.28 -16.45 -4.49
C GLU A 52 -18.13 -15.63 -3.51
N GLU A 53 -18.31 -16.14 -2.28
CA GLU A 53 -19.02 -15.51 -1.16
C GLU A 53 -18.40 -14.19 -0.67
N LEU A 54 -17.10 -14.01 -0.86
CA LEU A 54 -16.35 -12.83 -0.44
C LEU A 54 -15.99 -11.92 -1.61
N GLU A 55 -16.12 -12.40 -2.84
CA GLU A 55 -15.72 -11.69 -4.05
C GLU A 55 -16.39 -10.33 -4.16
N ASP A 56 -17.72 -10.27 -4.01
CA ASP A 56 -18.48 -9.00 -4.06
C ASP A 56 -18.04 -8.01 -2.97
N SER A 57 -17.64 -8.51 -1.80
CA SER A 57 -17.23 -7.68 -0.66
C SER A 57 -15.79 -7.18 -0.79
N LEU A 58 -14.90 -7.99 -1.39
CA LEU A 58 -13.47 -7.72 -1.47
C LEU A 58 -13.08 -7.02 -2.77
N ASN A 59 -13.82 -7.21 -3.86
CA ASN A 59 -13.51 -6.59 -5.14
C ASN A 59 -13.40 -5.05 -5.07
N PRO A 60 -14.29 -4.32 -4.34
CA PRO A 60 -14.12 -2.89 -4.11
C PRO A 60 -12.84 -2.55 -3.32
N VAL A 61 -12.47 -3.38 -2.35
CA VAL A 61 -11.27 -3.22 -1.52
C VAL A 61 -10.01 -3.41 -2.37
N LEU A 62 -9.96 -4.47 -3.18
CA LEU A 62 -8.85 -4.74 -4.11
C LEU A 62 -8.72 -3.64 -5.17
N SER A 63 -9.84 -3.15 -5.69
CA SER A 63 -9.87 -2.04 -6.64
C SER A 63 -9.27 -0.76 -6.05
N ARG A 64 -9.57 -0.45 -4.77
CA ARG A 64 -8.91 0.64 -4.06
C ARG A 64 -7.42 0.38 -3.87
N GLY A 65 -7.03 -0.86 -3.56
CA GLY A 65 -5.62 -1.26 -3.44
C GLY A 65 -4.83 -0.96 -4.71
N ARG A 66 -5.36 -1.33 -5.87
CA ARG A 66 -4.78 -1.00 -7.18
C ARG A 66 -4.63 0.50 -7.37
N GLN A 67 -5.65 1.30 -7.02
CA GLN A 67 -5.55 2.76 -7.10
C GLN A 67 -4.48 3.33 -6.15
N GLY A 68 -4.28 2.72 -4.98
CA GLY A 68 -3.19 3.07 -4.06
C GLY A 68 -1.81 2.84 -4.69
N LEU A 69 -1.62 1.70 -5.34
CA LEU A 69 -0.39 1.36 -6.07
C LEU A 69 -0.12 2.30 -7.25
N VAL A 70 -1.15 2.66 -8.02
CA VAL A 70 -1.05 3.64 -9.11
C VAL A 70 -0.56 4.99 -8.57
N ARG A 71 -1.16 5.48 -7.48
CA ARG A 71 -0.72 6.74 -6.85
C ARG A 71 0.72 6.69 -6.36
N LEU A 72 1.15 5.57 -5.77
CA LEU A 72 2.54 5.38 -5.37
C LEU A 72 3.49 5.48 -6.56
N ARG A 73 3.18 4.80 -7.67
CA ARG A 73 4.00 4.84 -8.89
C ARG A 73 4.07 6.24 -9.49
N GLU A 74 2.93 6.92 -9.61
CA GLU A 74 2.89 8.29 -10.10
C GLU A 74 3.69 9.23 -9.18
N GLY A 75 3.56 9.05 -7.87
CA GLY A 75 4.31 9.78 -6.87
C GLY A 75 5.83 9.60 -7.03
N MET A 76 6.28 8.35 -7.13
CA MET A 76 7.70 8.01 -7.39
C MET A 76 8.21 8.59 -8.72
N ALA A 77 7.41 8.52 -9.78
CA ALA A 77 7.78 9.09 -11.08
C ALA A 77 7.95 10.61 -11.01
N ARG A 78 7.08 11.31 -10.28
CA ARG A 78 7.21 12.76 -10.05
C ARG A 78 8.40 13.12 -9.17
N LEU A 79 8.72 12.29 -8.17
CA LEU A 79 9.91 12.48 -7.33
C LEU A 79 11.22 12.31 -8.10
N ALA A 80 11.20 11.67 -9.27
CA ALA A 80 12.36 11.58 -10.15
C ALA A 80 12.64 12.90 -10.91
N ASP A 81 11.68 13.83 -10.97
CA ASP A 81 11.83 15.14 -11.61
C ASP A 81 12.44 16.16 -10.61
N PRO A 82 13.48 16.93 -11.00
CA PRO A 82 14.10 17.93 -10.15
C PRO A 82 13.25 19.18 -9.85
N GLY A 83 12.06 19.33 -10.44
CA GLY A 83 11.16 20.47 -10.18
C GLY A 83 10.52 20.46 -8.79
N GLY A 84 10.55 21.59 -8.06
CA GLY A 84 9.96 21.71 -6.72
C GLY A 84 8.45 21.42 -6.66
N GLU A 85 7.68 21.81 -7.69
CA GLU A 85 6.26 21.50 -7.80
C GLU A 85 6.01 20.00 -8.06
N ALA A 86 6.86 19.37 -8.88
CA ALA A 86 6.80 17.93 -9.15
C ALA A 86 7.13 17.15 -7.88
N LEU A 87 8.13 17.60 -7.11
CA LEU A 87 8.49 17.01 -5.82
C LEU A 87 7.31 17.03 -4.85
N GLN A 88 6.71 18.20 -4.62
CA GLN A 88 5.61 18.34 -3.67
C GLN A 88 4.40 17.50 -4.08
N SER A 89 4.03 17.54 -5.36
CA SER A 89 2.95 16.71 -5.90
C SER A 89 3.28 15.21 -5.80
N GLY A 90 4.54 14.83 -6.00
CA GLY A 90 5.01 13.46 -5.86
C GLY A 90 4.85 12.95 -4.43
N LEU A 91 5.26 13.74 -3.43
CA LEU A 91 5.10 13.40 -2.01
C LEU A 91 3.64 13.24 -1.61
N GLU A 92 2.76 14.11 -2.13
CA GLU A 92 1.34 14.02 -1.86
C GLU A 92 0.74 12.72 -2.42
N LEU A 93 1.09 12.35 -3.66
CA LEU A 93 0.66 11.10 -4.28
C LEU A 93 1.18 9.88 -3.53
N VAL A 94 2.44 9.89 -3.10
CA VAL A 94 3.01 8.81 -2.27
C VAL A 94 2.21 8.66 -0.98
N ARG A 95 1.98 9.76 -0.26
CA ARG A 95 1.20 9.74 0.99
C ARG A 95 -0.22 9.23 0.79
N GLN A 96 -0.91 9.68 -0.27
CA GLN A 96 -2.26 9.20 -0.58
C GLN A 96 -2.25 7.70 -0.93
N GLY A 97 -1.27 7.25 -1.71
CA GLY A 97 -1.11 5.84 -2.07
C GLY A 97 -0.87 4.94 -0.86
N VAL A 98 0.05 5.34 0.05
CA VAL A 98 0.31 4.62 1.30
C VAL A 98 -0.94 4.56 2.19
N GLY A 99 -1.66 5.68 2.36
CA GLY A 99 -2.87 5.71 3.16
C GLY A 99 -3.96 4.75 2.65
N VAL A 100 -4.18 4.73 1.32
CA VAL A 100 -5.12 3.80 0.70
C VAL A 100 -4.69 2.35 0.90
N LEU A 101 -3.40 2.04 0.75
CA LEU A 101 -2.91 0.68 0.96
C LEU A 101 -3.02 0.23 2.42
N ALA A 102 -2.80 1.13 3.37
CA ALA A 102 -2.96 0.83 4.79
C ALA A 102 -4.41 0.46 5.12
N GLU A 103 -5.39 1.20 4.58
CA GLU A 103 -6.82 0.88 4.73
C GLU A 103 -7.17 -0.49 4.11
N VAL A 104 -6.62 -0.77 2.93
CA VAL A 104 -6.85 -2.04 2.21
C VAL A 104 -6.26 -3.22 2.97
N VAL A 105 -5.02 -3.11 3.44
CA VAL A 105 -4.37 -4.14 4.27
C VAL A 105 -5.17 -4.38 5.56
N GLY A 106 -5.67 -3.32 6.20
CA GLY A 106 -6.57 -3.43 7.35
C GLY A 106 -7.87 -4.17 7.04
N SER A 107 -8.50 -3.84 5.91
CA SER A 107 -9.75 -4.47 5.47
C SER A 107 -9.56 -5.96 5.13
N LEU A 108 -8.49 -6.31 4.41
CA LEU A 108 -8.15 -7.68 4.06
C LEU A 108 -7.83 -8.52 5.30
N ARG A 109 -7.19 -7.92 6.31
CA ARG A 109 -6.93 -8.60 7.58
C ARG A 109 -8.24 -8.95 8.30
N VAL A 110 -9.16 -8.01 8.41
CA VAL A 110 -10.48 -8.25 9.04
C VAL A 110 -11.23 -9.34 8.29
N ALA A 111 -11.24 -9.30 6.95
CA ALA A 111 -11.89 -10.33 6.13
C ALA A 111 -11.25 -11.72 6.33
N ARG A 112 -9.93 -11.79 6.47
CA ARG A 112 -9.23 -13.05 6.77
C ARG A 112 -9.60 -13.59 8.16
N GLU A 113 -9.60 -12.74 9.19
CA GLU A 113 -9.97 -13.13 10.56
C GLU A 113 -11.43 -13.63 10.63
N GLU A 114 -12.33 -12.99 9.88
CA GLU A 114 -13.72 -13.41 9.70
C GLU A 114 -13.83 -14.81 9.07
N LEU A 115 -13.10 -15.04 7.97
CA LEU A 115 -13.08 -16.33 7.27
C LEU A 115 -12.53 -17.45 8.16
N GLU A 116 -11.39 -17.21 8.82
CA GLU A 116 -10.77 -18.16 9.74
C GLU A 116 -11.74 -18.54 10.87
N ARG A 117 -12.44 -17.56 11.44
CA ARG A 117 -13.44 -17.81 12.49
C ARG A 117 -14.61 -18.64 11.97
N ARG A 118 -15.16 -18.34 10.79
CA ARG A 118 -16.22 -19.14 10.17
C ARG A 118 -15.78 -20.58 9.91
N MET A 119 -14.56 -20.80 9.43
CA MET A 119 -14.01 -22.14 9.22
C MET A 119 -13.88 -22.93 10.53
N MET A 120 -13.51 -22.27 11.63
CA MET A 120 -13.46 -22.90 12.96
C MET A 120 -14.86 -23.25 13.50
N GLU A 121 -15.86 -22.43 13.20
CA GLU A 121 -17.26 -22.67 13.57
C GLU A 121 -17.88 -23.80 12.73
N SER A 122 -17.59 -23.87 11.43
CA SER A 122 -18.11 -24.90 10.52
C SER A 122 -17.41 -26.25 10.67
N GLY A 123 -16.13 -26.28 11.05
CA GLY A 123 -15.36 -27.50 11.31
C GLY A 123 -15.62 -28.15 12.68
N ARG A 124 -16.47 -27.54 13.52
CA ARG A 124 -16.89 -28.07 14.83
C ARG A 124 -18.30 -28.67 14.84
N ALA A 125 -18.97 -28.72 13.69
CA ALA A 125 -20.28 -29.37 13.50
C ALA A 125 -20.12 -30.76 12.87
#